data_AF-A0A6P7SAH5-F1
#
_entry.id   AF-A0A6P7SAH5-F1
#
_cell.length_a   1.000
_cell.length_b   1.000
_cell.length_c   1.000
_cell.angle_alpha   90.00
_cell.angle_beta   90.00
_cell.angle_gamma   90.00
#
_symmetry.space_group_name_H-M   'P 1'
#
loop_
_entity.id
_entity.type
_entity.pdbx_description
1 polymer ?
#
loop_
_entity_poly.entity_id
_entity_poly.type
_entity_poly.pdbx_seq_one_letter_code
_entity_poly.pdbx_strand_id
1 'polypeptide(L)'
;MAGRQFSRLIPLCRNIPKHRISFLATRCLHQRSMLSGAKSQLLLITSNKQIKPYSSAAALEYINIQDESDFEKRVLDSPKPVVVDFHATWCGPCKLLAPRLEKICDEHKDDIILAKVDIDENTELAMKYSVSSVPTVIGVRNGKTVDQFIGLQPDDLIESFIEKLKH
;
A
#
# COMPACT_ATOMS: atom_id res chain seq x y z
N MET A 1 -21.60 50.43 11.50
CA MET A 1 -22.35 49.21 11.10
C MET A 1 -22.56 49.27 9.61
N ALA A 2 -21.74 48.53 8.85
CA ALA A 2 -21.68 48.61 7.41
C ALA A 2 -21.65 47.21 6.81
N GLY A 3 -22.54 46.98 5.83
CA GLY A 3 -22.34 46.08 4.70
C GLY A 3 -22.47 44.58 4.96
N ARG A 4 -23.46 43.96 4.33
CA ARG A 4 -23.25 43.19 3.08
C ARG A 4 -24.59 42.74 2.50
N GLN A 5 -24.91 43.34 1.36
CA GLN A 5 -25.91 42.88 0.42
C GLN A 5 -25.46 41.53 -0.15
N PHE A 6 -26.28 40.48 0.00
CA PHE A 6 -26.18 39.28 -0.83
C PHE A 6 -27.32 39.34 -1.86
N SER A 7 -27.00 39.83 -3.04
CA SER A 7 -27.84 39.74 -4.22
C SER A 7 -26.91 39.80 -5.42
N ARG A 8 -27.24 39.07 -6.48
CA ARG A 8 -26.50 38.87 -7.75
C ARG A 8 -25.59 37.63 -7.73
N LEU A 9 -25.54 36.77 -8.74
CA LEU A 9 -26.33 36.54 -9.95
C LEU A 9 -25.67 35.31 -10.60
N ILE A 10 -26.33 34.16 -10.70
CA ILE A 10 -25.98 33.15 -11.73
C ILE A 10 -27.25 32.38 -12.12
N PRO A 11 -27.85 32.68 -13.28
CA PRO A 11 -28.47 31.61 -14.04
C PRO A 11 -28.30 31.84 -15.54
N LEU A 12 -27.37 31.16 -16.21
CA LEU A 12 -27.40 31.05 -17.68
C LEU A 12 -26.79 29.72 -18.15
N CYS A 13 -27.54 28.63 -17.99
CA CYS A 13 -27.43 27.49 -18.90
C CYS A 13 -28.48 27.67 -20.01
N ARG A 14 -28.07 28.21 -21.16
CA ARG A 14 -28.84 28.21 -22.41
C ARG A 14 -27.88 28.16 -23.61
N ASN A 15 -27.76 26.99 -24.25
CA ASN A 15 -27.95 26.78 -25.70
C ASN A 15 -27.28 25.49 -26.18
N ILE A 16 -28.08 24.49 -26.51
CA ILE A 16 -27.70 23.41 -27.44
C ILE A 16 -28.79 23.37 -28.52
N PRO A 17 -28.53 23.82 -29.76
CA PRO A 17 -29.50 23.71 -30.83
C PRO A 17 -29.53 22.29 -31.41
N LYS A 18 -30.71 21.66 -31.34
CA LYS A 18 -31.06 20.42 -32.03
C LYS A 18 -31.62 20.74 -33.42
N HIS A 19 -30.82 20.56 -34.46
CA HIS A 19 -31.29 20.39 -35.85
C HIS A 19 -31.02 18.93 -36.22
N ARG A 20 -32.00 18.03 -36.21
CA ARG A 20 -33.08 17.83 -37.19
C ARG A 20 -32.55 17.73 -38.63
N ILE A 21 -31.94 16.59 -38.94
CA ILE A 21 -31.81 16.11 -40.31
C ILE A 21 -32.71 14.88 -40.42
N SER A 22 -33.77 15.07 -41.18
CA SER A 22 -34.70 14.05 -41.63
C SER A 22 -33.98 13.10 -42.59
N PHE A 23 -33.88 11.82 -42.27
CA PHE A 23 -33.59 10.78 -43.26
C PHE A 23 -34.68 9.72 -43.18
N LEU A 24 -35.63 9.88 -44.10
CA LEU A 24 -36.57 8.85 -44.52
C LEU A 24 -35.84 7.86 -45.43
N ALA A 25 -36.23 6.58 -45.28
CA ALA A 25 -36.08 5.49 -46.24
C ALA A 25 -34.63 5.06 -46.53
N THR A 26 -34.25 3.79 -46.58
CA THR A 26 -34.91 2.69 -47.29
C THR A 26 -34.29 1.38 -46.81
N ARG A 27 -35.12 0.34 -46.63
CA ARG A 27 -34.69 -1.05 -46.50
C ARG A 27 -33.75 -1.43 -47.65
N CYS A 28 -32.66 -2.13 -47.38
CA CYS A 28 -32.13 -3.10 -48.36
C CYS A 28 -31.43 -4.25 -47.62
N LEU A 29 -32.15 -5.37 -47.54
CA LEU A 29 -31.60 -6.67 -47.21
C LEU A 29 -30.83 -7.21 -48.42
N HIS A 30 -29.79 -8.00 -48.14
CA HIS A 30 -29.06 -8.90 -49.03
C HIS A 30 -28.01 -8.31 -49.98
N GLN A 31 -26.74 -8.54 -49.64
CA GLN A 31 -25.89 -9.33 -50.54
C GLN A 31 -24.77 -10.04 -49.76
N ARG A 32 -24.83 -11.39 -49.80
CA ARG A 32 -23.67 -12.24 -49.56
C ARG A 32 -22.68 -12.03 -50.70
N SER A 33 -21.42 -11.73 -50.38
CA SER A 33 -20.30 -12.07 -51.25
C SER A 33 -19.09 -12.43 -50.38
N MET A 34 -18.43 -13.52 -50.76
CA MET A 34 -17.28 -14.11 -50.10
C MET A 34 -16.00 -13.33 -50.39
N LEU A 35 -15.18 -13.07 -49.37
CA LEU A 35 -13.72 -12.84 -49.46
C LEU A 35 -13.14 -13.34 -48.12
N SER A 36 -12.44 -14.47 -48.09
CA SER A 36 -10.99 -14.59 -48.30
C SER A 36 -10.16 -13.76 -47.30
N GLY A 37 -9.56 -14.46 -46.33
CA GLY A 37 -8.24 -14.19 -45.76
C GLY A 37 -7.90 -12.78 -45.25
N ALA A 38 -7.93 -12.62 -43.93
CA ALA A 38 -6.98 -11.75 -43.23
C ALA A 38 -6.75 -12.30 -41.81
N LYS A 39 -5.76 -13.20 -41.68
CA LYS A 39 -5.03 -13.37 -40.43
C LYS A 39 -4.18 -12.11 -40.27
N SER A 40 -4.65 -11.14 -39.49
CA SER A 40 -3.86 -9.98 -39.13
C SER A 40 -3.93 -9.77 -37.63
N GLN A 41 -2.73 -9.86 -37.07
CA GLN A 41 -2.36 -9.73 -35.68
C GLN A 41 -2.93 -8.47 -35.04
N LEU A 42 -3.36 -8.59 -33.79
CA LEU A 42 -3.19 -7.50 -32.83
C LEU A 42 -2.99 -8.08 -31.41
N LEU A 43 -1.73 -7.93 -30.95
CA LEU A 43 -1.20 -7.96 -29.58
C LEU A 43 -1.73 -9.08 -28.66
N LEU A 44 -0.98 -10.17 -28.45
CA LEU A 44 0.15 -10.19 -27.51
C LEU A 44 0.05 -9.13 -26.41
N ILE A 45 -0.89 -9.31 -25.48
CA ILE A 45 -0.63 -8.90 -24.10
C ILE A 45 0.24 -9.99 -23.49
N THR A 46 1.51 -10.01 -23.89
CA THR A 46 2.59 -10.51 -23.04
C THR A 46 2.71 -9.52 -21.89
N SER A 47 1.87 -9.66 -20.87
CA SER A 47 2.21 -9.20 -19.53
C SER A 47 2.54 -10.43 -18.70
N ASN A 48 3.73 -10.97 -19.01
CA ASN A 48 4.45 -11.86 -18.13
C ASN A 48 5.09 -11.00 -17.03
N LYS A 49 4.25 -10.32 -16.24
CA LYS A 49 4.66 -9.74 -14.96
C LYS A 49 4.20 -10.74 -13.91
N GLN A 50 5.16 -11.48 -13.36
CA GLN A 50 4.94 -12.49 -12.33
C GLN A 50 3.99 -11.96 -11.26
N ILE A 51 2.74 -12.41 -11.30
CA ILE A 51 1.89 -12.40 -10.12
C ILE A 51 2.40 -13.61 -9.33
N LYS A 52 3.42 -13.41 -8.47
CA LYS A 52 3.79 -14.45 -7.51
C LYS A 52 2.52 -14.72 -6.71
N PRO A 53 1.94 -15.93 -6.79
CA PRO A 53 0.70 -16.21 -6.08
C PRO A 53 1.00 -15.99 -4.60
N TYR A 54 0.25 -15.07 -3.99
CA TYR A 54 0.14 -14.83 -2.54
C TYR A 54 -0.55 -16.04 -1.87
N SER A 55 -0.06 -17.23 -2.20
CA SER A 55 -0.62 -18.53 -1.86
C SER A 55 0.03 -19.03 -0.58
N SER A 56 -0.38 -18.41 0.53
CA SER A 56 -0.73 -19.01 1.82
C SER A 56 0.01 -20.24 2.38
N ALA A 57 1.30 -20.48 2.12
CA ALA A 57 1.98 -21.67 2.69
C ALA A 57 3.47 -21.51 3.03
N ALA A 58 4.03 -20.31 2.96
CA ALA A 58 5.26 -19.98 3.68
C ALA A 58 4.82 -19.13 4.88
N ALA A 59 4.88 -19.69 6.08
CA ALA A 59 4.65 -18.91 7.30
C ALA A 59 5.77 -17.87 7.39
N LEU A 60 5.44 -16.62 7.07
CA LEU A 60 6.36 -15.50 7.25
C LEU A 60 6.69 -15.43 8.74
N GLU A 61 7.98 -15.52 9.06
CA GLU A 61 8.43 -15.57 10.45
C GLU A 61 8.52 -14.14 10.99
N TYR A 62 7.51 -13.76 11.77
CA TYR A 62 7.51 -12.53 12.55
C TYR A 62 7.09 -12.83 13.97
N ILE A 63 7.44 -11.93 14.88
CA ILE A 63 7.11 -12.02 16.28
C ILE A 63 6.07 -10.99 16.67
N ASN A 64 4.97 -11.42 17.29
CA ASN A 64 4.05 -10.51 17.98
C ASN A 64 4.59 -10.22 19.38
N ILE A 65 4.71 -8.93 19.71
CA ILE A 65 5.06 -8.47 21.05
C ILE A 65 3.80 -8.39 21.89
N GLN A 66 3.83 -8.99 23.08
CA GLN A 66 2.66 -9.07 23.98
C GLN A 66 2.66 -7.96 25.05
N ASP A 67 3.83 -7.57 25.54
CA ASP A 67 4.00 -6.57 26.59
C ASP A 67 5.42 -5.99 26.56
N GLU A 68 5.71 -5.06 27.48
CA GLU A 68 7.01 -4.41 27.60
C GLU A 68 8.14 -5.41 27.95
N SER A 69 7.89 -6.42 28.79
CA SER A 69 8.92 -7.40 29.15
C SER A 69 9.29 -8.29 27.96
N ASP A 70 8.30 -8.66 27.15
CA ASP A 70 8.51 -9.39 25.90
C ASP A 70 9.30 -8.55 24.89
N PHE A 71 8.99 -7.25 24.80
CA PHE A 71 9.73 -6.30 23.97
C PHE A 71 11.20 -6.20 24.39
N GLU A 72 11.48 -6.03 25.67
CA GLU A 72 12.86 -5.95 26.18
C GLU A 72 13.67 -7.20 25.78
N LYS A 73 13.13 -8.39 26.06
CA LYS A 73 13.82 -9.67 25.80
C LYS A 73 14.03 -9.95 24.33
N ARG A 74 13.05 -9.65 23.47
CA ARG A 74 13.05 -10.08 22.07
C ARG A 74 13.48 -8.99 21.10
N VAL A 75 13.44 -7.73 21.51
CA VAL A 75 13.82 -6.58 20.68
C VAL A 75 15.11 -5.94 21.19
N LEU A 76 15.18 -5.59 22.48
CA LEU A 76 16.34 -4.86 23.02
C LEU A 76 17.54 -5.77 23.25
N ASP A 77 17.31 -6.95 23.82
CA ASP A 77 18.34 -7.95 24.10
C ASP A 77 18.65 -8.86 22.89
N SER A 78 18.01 -8.58 21.74
CA SER A 78 18.21 -9.38 20.53
C SER A 78 19.66 -9.29 20.04
N PRO A 79 20.30 -10.43 19.72
CA PRO A 79 21.62 -10.44 19.09
C PRO A 79 21.58 -9.99 17.62
N LYS A 80 20.42 -10.04 16.97
CA LYS A 80 20.20 -9.58 15.59
C LYS A 80 19.48 -8.22 15.59
N PRO A 81 19.71 -7.36 14.59
CA PRO A 81 18.89 -6.18 14.39
C PRO A 81 17.41 -6.55 14.22
N VAL A 82 16.52 -5.74 14.80
CA VAL A 82 15.08 -5.98 14.81
C VAL A 82 14.37 -4.81 14.16
N VAL A 83 13.54 -5.10 13.17
CA VAL A 83 12.57 -4.17 12.59
C VAL A 83 11.29 -4.29 13.38
N VAL A 84 10.82 -3.19 13.97
CA VAL A 84 9.58 -3.16 14.76
C VAL A 84 8.52 -2.38 14.00
N ASP A 85 7.42 -3.02 13.65
CA ASP A 85 6.22 -2.43 13.04
C ASP A 85 5.17 -2.12 14.10
N PHE A 86 5.02 -0.84 14.44
CA PHE A 86 3.91 -0.36 15.26
C PHE A 86 2.68 -0.15 14.38
N HIS A 87 1.65 -0.96 14.62
CA HIS A 87 0.44 -1.01 13.82
C HIS A 87 -0.83 -0.96 14.66
N ALA A 88 -1.98 -0.87 13.99
CA ALA A 88 -3.29 -1.05 14.61
C ALA A 88 -4.23 -1.79 13.65
N THR A 89 -5.18 -2.56 14.17
CA THR A 89 -6.13 -3.37 13.36
C THR A 89 -7.05 -2.53 12.46
N TRP A 90 -7.38 -1.32 12.90
CA TRP A 90 -8.22 -0.34 12.20
C TRP A 90 -7.45 0.51 11.17
N CYS A 91 -6.12 0.39 11.13
CA CYS A 91 -5.28 1.19 10.24
C CYS A 91 -5.26 0.62 8.81
N GLY A 92 -5.86 1.35 7.87
CA GLY A 92 -5.86 1.01 6.44
C GLY A 92 -4.46 0.91 5.83
N PRO A 93 -3.60 1.95 5.93
CA PRO A 93 -2.24 1.91 5.39
C PRO A 93 -1.37 0.78 5.96
N CYS A 94 -1.57 0.41 7.23
CA CYS A 94 -0.84 -0.68 7.87
C CYS A 94 -1.10 -2.03 7.16
N LYS A 95 -2.33 -2.26 6.68
CA LYS A 95 -2.69 -3.47 5.91
C LYS A 95 -1.98 -3.56 4.56
N LEU A 96 -1.51 -2.43 4.02
CA LEU A 96 -0.71 -2.39 2.80
C LEU A 96 0.79 -2.54 3.08
N LEU A 97 1.28 -2.00 4.20
CA LEU A 97 2.68 -2.06 4.59
C LEU A 97 3.08 -3.43 5.13
N ALA A 98 2.25 -4.04 5.99
CA ALA A 98 2.52 -5.31 6.64
C ALA A 98 2.98 -6.43 5.68
N PRO A 99 2.25 -6.76 4.59
CA PRO A 99 2.70 -7.82 3.68
C PRO A 99 3.99 -7.49 2.92
N ARG A 100 4.36 -6.21 2.79
CA ARG A 100 5.62 -5.78 2.16
C ARG A 100 6.78 -5.96 3.14
N LEU A 101 6.61 -5.51 4.38
CA LEU A 101 7.59 -5.72 5.45
C LEU A 101 7.83 -7.21 5.68
N GLU A 102 6.77 -8.00 5.83
CA GLU A 102 6.88 -9.44 6.05
C GLU A 102 7.64 -10.13 4.91
N LYS A 103 7.36 -9.77 3.65
CA LYS A 103 8.06 -10.31 2.48
C LYS A 103 9.55 -9.93 2.47
N ILE A 104 9.88 -8.65 2.64
CA ILE A 104 11.27 -8.18 2.55
C ILE A 104 12.07 -8.70 3.76
N CYS A 105 11.49 -8.70 4.96
CA CYS A 105 12.15 -9.26 6.14
C CYS A 105 12.37 -10.78 6.03
N ASP A 106 11.46 -11.55 5.42
CA ASP A 106 11.67 -12.99 5.19
C ASP A 106 12.84 -13.26 4.22
N GLU A 107 13.05 -12.37 3.24
CA GLU A 107 14.24 -12.41 2.35
C GLU A 107 15.56 -12.15 3.12
N HIS A 108 15.48 -11.62 4.36
CA HIS A 108 16.61 -11.30 5.24
C HIS A 108 16.53 -11.95 6.64
N LYS A 109 15.74 -13.00 6.82
CA LYS A 109 15.47 -13.62 8.14
C LYS A 109 16.70 -14.17 8.87
N ASP A 110 17.76 -14.49 8.12
CA ASP A 110 19.02 -14.94 8.68
C ASP A 110 19.76 -13.79 9.39
N ASP A 111 19.51 -12.54 9.01
CA ASP A 111 20.20 -11.35 9.53
C ASP A 111 19.30 -10.48 10.40
N ILE A 112 17.99 -10.43 10.14
CA ILE A 112 17.05 -9.47 10.75
C ILE A 112 15.79 -10.18 11.25
N ILE A 113 15.22 -9.66 12.33
CA ILE A 113 13.94 -10.12 12.91
C ILE A 113 12.86 -9.07 12.66
N LEU A 114 11.66 -9.49 12.28
CA LEU A 114 10.48 -8.62 12.23
C LEU A 114 9.63 -8.81 13.49
N ALA A 115 9.45 -7.73 14.25
CA ALA A 115 8.55 -7.63 15.39
C ALA A 115 7.34 -6.75 15.06
N LYS A 116 6.17 -7.16 15.52
CA LYS A 116 4.92 -6.42 15.34
C LYS A 116 4.34 -6.06 16.69
N VAL A 117 4.00 -4.78 16.86
CA VAL A 117 3.46 -4.22 18.09
C VAL A 117 2.10 -3.60 17.76
N ASP A 118 1.04 -4.15 18.34
CA ASP A 118 -0.27 -3.48 18.29
C ASP A 118 -0.30 -2.36 19.35
N ILE A 119 -0.53 -1.13 18.90
CA ILE A 119 -0.53 0.05 19.77
C ILE A 119 -1.74 0.11 20.71
N ASP A 120 -2.84 -0.55 20.37
CA ASP A 120 -4.04 -0.61 21.21
C ASP A 120 -3.84 -1.58 22.37
N GLU A 121 -3.05 -2.65 22.16
CA GLU A 121 -2.68 -3.61 23.20
C GLU A 121 -1.46 -3.14 24.03
N ASN A 122 -0.56 -2.36 23.41
CA ASN A 122 0.72 -1.94 23.99
C ASN A 122 0.85 -0.40 24.06
N THR A 123 -0.14 0.29 24.63
CA THR A 123 -0.21 1.76 24.63
C THR A 123 0.99 2.44 25.32
N GLU A 124 1.44 1.91 26.47
CA GLU A 124 2.58 2.47 27.21
C GLU A 124 3.88 2.38 26.40
N LEU A 125 4.08 1.24 25.73
CA LEU A 125 5.23 1.02 24.85
C LEU A 125 5.18 1.98 23.64
N ALA A 126 4.02 2.15 23.01
CA ALA A 126 3.83 3.12 21.93
C ALA A 126 4.17 4.55 22.38
N MET A 127 3.77 4.95 23.59
CA MET A 127 4.12 6.24 24.18
C MET A 127 5.62 6.37 24.45
N LYS A 128 6.27 5.33 25.00
CA LYS A 128 7.72 5.29 25.29
C LYS A 128 8.54 5.54 24.03
N TYR A 129 8.12 4.99 22.90
CA TYR A 129 8.73 5.18 21.59
C TYR A 129 8.18 6.37 20.80
N SER A 130 7.38 7.24 21.43
CA SER A 130 6.80 8.44 20.82
C SER A 130 6.01 8.17 19.53
N VAL A 131 5.34 7.01 19.46
CA VAL A 131 4.49 6.62 18.34
C VAL A 131 3.19 7.42 18.39
N SER A 132 3.14 8.47 17.58
CA SER A 132 1.97 9.37 17.47
C SER A 132 1.05 9.04 16.30
N SER A 133 1.51 8.22 15.36
CA SER A 133 0.75 7.80 14.18
C SER A 133 1.19 6.41 13.72
N VAL A 134 0.28 5.67 13.09
CA VAL A 134 0.55 4.34 12.53
C VAL A 134 0.35 4.36 11.01
N PRO A 135 1.14 3.60 10.24
CA PRO A 135 2.25 2.75 10.71
C PRO A 135 3.49 3.58 11.09
N THR A 136 4.19 3.16 12.14
CA THR A 136 5.54 3.65 12.47
C THR A 136 6.45 2.44 12.54
N VAL A 137 7.60 2.52 11.86
CA VAL A 137 8.59 1.44 11.85
C VAL A 137 9.88 1.96 12.42
N ILE A 138 10.45 1.22 13.37
CA ILE A 138 11.76 1.53 13.94
C ILE A 138 12.72 0.36 13.73
N GLY A 139 13.99 0.69 13.56
CA GLY A 139 15.07 -0.29 13.49
C GLY A 139 15.83 -0.26 14.81
N VAL A 140 15.93 -1.39 15.47
CA VAL A 140 16.62 -1.54 16.75
C VAL A 140 17.85 -2.41 16.54
N ARG A 141 19.00 -1.97 17.06
CA ARG A 141 20.24 -2.75 17.08
C ARG A 141 20.99 -2.48 18.37
N ASN A 142 21.47 -3.53 19.03
CA ASN A 142 22.21 -3.43 20.30
C ASN A 142 21.44 -2.62 21.36
N GLY A 143 20.13 -2.89 21.50
CA GLY A 143 19.25 -2.22 22.45
C GLY A 143 18.94 -0.74 22.14
N LYS A 144 19.32 -0.22 20.96
CA LYS A 144 19.11 1.19 20.59
C LYS A 144 18.36 1.32 19.28
N THR A 145 17.47 2.31 19.20
CA THR A 145 16.87 2.73 17.93
C THR A 145 17.93 3.41 17.06
N VAL A 146 18.15 2.88 15.86
CA VAL A 146 19.18 3.36 14.92
C VAL A 146 18.62 4.09 13.71
N ASP A 147 17.41 3.76 13.27
CA ASP A 147 16.69 4.44 12.18
C ASP A 147 15.17 4.30 12.40
N GLN A 148 14.38 5.18 11.77
CA GLN A 148 12.92 5.11 11.82
C GLN A 148 12.26 5.73 10.59
N PHE A 149 11.07 5.26 10.25
CA PHE A 149 10.19 5.94 9.30
C PHE A 149 8.73 5.85 9.73
N ILE A 150 7.93 6.77 9.19
CA ILE A 150 6.49 6.85 9.47
C ILE A 150 5.73 6.76 8.15
N GLY A 151 4.59 6.08 8.18
CA GLY A 151 3.69 5.94 7.05
C GLY A 151 4.08 4.84 6.07
N LEU A 152 3.31 4.76 4.99
CA LEU A 152 3.55 3.79 3.92
C LEU A 152 4.75 4.22 3.07
N GLN A 153 5.74 3.32 2.94
CA GLN A 153 6.93 3.53 2.14
C GLN A 153 6.93 2.63 0.89
N PRO A 154 7.57 3.05 -0.22
CA PRO A 154 7.85 2.18 -1.36
C PRO A 154 8.90 1.12 -0.98
N ASP A 155 8.87 0.01 -1.69
CA ASP A 155 9.68 -1.18 -1.40
C ASP A 155 11.19 -0.85 -1.39
N ASP A 156 11.67 -0.04 -2.34
CA ASP A 156 13.08 0.40 -2.40
C ASP A 156 13.56 1.12 -1.12
N LEU A 157 12.69 1.91 -0.47
CA LEU A 157 13.03 2.59 0.78
C LEU A 157 13.01 1.63 1.97
N ILE A 158 12.13 0.62 1.95
CA ILE A 158 12.09 -0.43 2.97
C ILE A 158 13.34 -1.30 2.88
N GLU A 159 13.75 -1.70 1.67
CA GLU A 159 14.98 -2.43 1.43
C GLU A 159 16.21 -1.63 1.90
N SER A 160 16.31 -0.36 1.50
CA SER A 160 17.41 0.50 1.96
C SER A 160 17.44 0.66 3.48
N PHE A 161 16.28 0.77 4.12
CA PHE A 161 16.17 0.84 5.58
C PHE A 161 16.72 -0.43 6.23
N ILE A 162 16.33 -1.61 5.74
CA ILE A 162 16.77 -2.92 6.25
C ILE A 162 18.28 -3.11 6.04
N GLU A 163 18.82 -2.74 4.89
CA GLU A 163 20.26 -2.85 4.61
C GLU A 163 21.11 -1.99 5.56
N LYS A 164 20.66 -0.79 5.94
CA LYS A 164 21.35 0.03 6.94
C LYS A 164 21.44 -0.65 8.31
N LEU A 165 20.48 -1.50 8.68
CA LEU A 165 20.49 -2.18 9.98
C LEU A 165 21.57 -3.25 10.08
N LYS A 166 22.13 -3.71 8.95
CA LYS A 166 23.16 -4.76 8.92
C LYS A 166 24.58 -4.25 9.23
N HIS A 167 24.81 -2.94 9.16
CA HIS A 167 26.15 -2.31 9.28
C HIS A 167 26.21 -1.25 10.37
#